data_AF-A0A5D2WJY3-F1
#
_entry.id   AF-A0A5D2WJY3-F1
#
_cell.length_a   1.000
_cell.length_b   1.000
_cell.length_c   1.000
_cell.angle_alpha   90.00
_cell.angle_beta   90.00
_cell.angle_gamma   90.00
#
_symmetry.space_group_name_H-M   'P 1'
#
loop_
_entity.id
_entity.type
_entity.pdbx_description
1 polymer ?
#
loop_
_entity_poly.entity_id
_entity_poly.type
_entity_poly.pdbx_seq_one_letter_code
_entity_poly.pdbx_strand_id
1 'polypeptide(L)' 'MQNEEGQNKDLYIPRKYKAINQLITSKDHASVQINVGYIDEQQQQKKKTYPAQ' A
#
# COMPACT_ATOMS: atom_id res chain seq x y z
N MET A 1 -2.76 -1.94 -16.55
CA MET A 1 -2.93 -1.60 -17.97
C MET A 1 -4.18 -2.34 -18.45
N GLN A 2 -5.23 -1.60 -18.81
CA GLN A 2 -6.48 -2.20 -19.25
C GLN A 2 -6.48 -2.37 -20.77
N ASN A 3 -6.98 -3.51 -21.26
CA ASN A 3 -7.31 -3.66 -22.68
C ASN A 3 -8.60 -2.91 -23.01
N GLU A 4 -8.96 -2.86 -24.30
CA GLU A 4 -10.16 -2.18 -24.81
C GLU A 4 -11.47 -2.74 -24.23
N GLU A 5 -11.45 -3.97 -23.72
CA GLU A 5 -12.58 -4.64 -23.03
C GLU A 5 -12.63 -4.34 -21.52
N GLY A 6 -11.76 -3.46 -21.00
CA GLY A 6 -11.73 -3.03 -19.60
C GLY A 6 -11.08 -4.04 -18.63
N GLN A 7 -10.54 -5.15 -19.13
CA GLN A 7 -9.85 -6.16 -18.34
C GLN A 7 -8.41 -5.73 -18.05
N ASN A 8 -8.00 -5.82 -16.77
CA ASN A 8 -6.64 -5.49 -16.37
C ASN A 8 -5.69 -6.64 -16.74
N LYS A 9 -4.70 -6.36 -17.61
CA LYS A 9 -3.71 -7.36 -18.06
C LYS A 9 -2.42 -7.36 -17.25
N ASP A 10 -2.36 -6.61 -16.15
CA ASP A 10 -1.18 -6.61 -15.28
C ASP A 10 -1.11 -7.88 -14.43
N LEU A 11 0.03 -8.58 -14.45
CA LEU A 11 0.29 -9.72 -13.56
C LEU A 11 0.28 -9.29 -12.09
N TYR A 12 0.78 -8.09 -11.79
CA TYR A 12 0.83 -7.53 -10.46
C TYR A 12 1.01 -6.01 -10.52
N ILE A 13 0.43 -5.30 -9.55
CA ILE A 13 0.59 -3.85 -9.36
C ILE A 13 1.54 -3.64 -8.17
N PRO A 14 2.76 -3.08 -8.38
CA PRO A 14 3.75 -2.92 -7.33
C PRO A 14 3.32 -1.99 -6.20
N ARG A 15 3.84 -2.25 -5.00
CA ARG A 15 3.61 -1.38 -3.84
C ARG A 15 4.21 -0.01 -4.11
N LYS A 16 3.43 1.03 -3.78
CA LYS A 16 3.90 2.42 -3.82
C LYS A 16 4.54 2.77 -2.48
N TYR A 17 5.76 3.27 -2.53
CA TYR A 17 6.42 3.81 -1.35
C TYR A 17 5.85 5.20 -1.03
N LYS A 18 5.28 5.33 0.17
CA LYS A 18 4.45 6.48 0.55
C LYS A 18 5.24 7.79 0.70
N ALA A 19 6.53 7.73 1.07
CA ALA A 19 7.29 8.92 1.41
C ALA A 19 7.77 9.72 0.18
N ILE A 20 8.21 9.03 -0.88
CA ILE A 20 8.78 9.66 -2.09
C ILE A 20 7.99 9.33 -3.35
N ASN A 21 6.82 8.69 -3.22
CA ASN A 21 5.93 8.30 -4.33
C ASN A 21 6.60 7.43 -5.41
N GLN A 22 7.66 6.70 -5.07
CA GLN A 22 8.34 5.77 -5.98
C GLN A 22 7.76 4.36 -5.89
N LEU A 23 7.95 3.58 -6.95
CA LEU A 23 7.52 2.18 -7.01
C LEU A 23 8.56 1.28 -6.33
N ILE A 24 8.09 0.39 -5.47
CA ILE A 24 8.94 -0.63 -4.84
C ILE A 24 9.08 -1.77 -5.84
N THR A 25 10.31 -2.03 -6.28
CA THR A 25 10.63 -3.09 -7.23
C THR A 25 10.74 -4.46 -6.53
N SER A 26 10.52 -5.55 -7.26
CA SER A 26 10.57 -6.91 -6.69
C SER A 26 11.94 -7.33 -6.17
N LYS A 27 13.03 -6.68 -6.61
CA LYS A 27 14.41 -6.95 -6.15
C LYS A 27 14.81 -6.13 -4.92
N ASP A 28 13.97 -5.19 -4.49
CA ASP A 28 14.23 -4.38 -3.30
C ASP A 28 13.84 -5.13 -2.02
N HIS A 29 14.79 -5.90 -1.50
CA HIS A 29 14.65 -6.69 -0.28
C HIS A 29 14.87 -5.88 1.01
N ALA A 30 15.35 -4.63 0.89
CA ALA A 30 15.51 -3.74 2.03
C ALA A 30 14.20 -3.03 2.40
N SER A 31 13.21 -3.04 1.50
CA SER A 31 11.89 -2.46 1.75
C SER A 31 11.12 -3.23 2.82
N VAL A 32 10.72 -2.53 3.89
CA VAL A 32 9.92 -3.07 4.99
C VAL A 32 8.54 -2.42 5.05
N GLN A 33 7.54 -3.18 5.48
CA GLN A 33 6.20 -2.67 5.71
C GLN A 33 6.00 -2.47 7.22
N ILE A 34 5.71 -1.23 7.62
CA ILE A 34 5.52 -0.87 9.02
C ILE A 34 4.06 -0.47 9.24
N ASN A 35 3.37 -1.18 10.13
CA ASN A 35 2.03 -0.84 10.58
C ASN A 35 2.11 -0.19 11.96
N VAL A 36 1.83 1.12 12.01
CA VAL A 36 1.76 1.88 13.28
C VAL A 36 0.31 1.88 13.78
N GLY A 37 0.06 1.15 14.87
CA GLY A 37 -1.24 1.12 15.55
C GLY A 37 -1.57 2.48 16.16
N TYR A 38 -2.80 2.96 15.93
CA TYR A 38 -3.29 4.17 16.60
C TYR A 38 -4.15 3.76 17.77
N ILE A 39 -3.87 4.39 18.90
CA ILE A 39 -4.54 4.15 20.18
C ILE A 39 -5.39 5.39 20.45
N ASP A 40 -6.65 5.18 20.80
CA ASP A 40 -7.51 6.27 21.25
C ASP A 40 -7.32 6.56 22.76
N GLU A 41 -7.98 7.60 23.26
CA GLU A 41 -7.87 8.01 24.68
C GLU A 41 -8.33 6.91 25.66
N GLN A 42 -9.10 5.94 25.18
CA GLN A 42 -9.58 4.78 25.94
C GLN A 42 -8.63 3.57 25.86
N GLN A 43 -7.42 3.78 25.35
CA GLN A 43 -6.38 2.76 25.12
C GLN A 43 -6.81 1.64 24.17
N GLN A 44 -7.87 1.85 23.39
CA GLN A 44 -8.33 0.88 22.41
C GLN A 44 -7.61 1.12 21.09
N GLN A 45 -7.09 0.04 20.52
CA GLN A 45 -6.47 0.09 19.19
C GLN A 45 -7.55 0.25 18.14
N LYS A 46 -7.60 1.40 17.47
CA LYS A 46 -8.44 1.58 16.28
C LYS A 46 -7.70 1.03 15.07
N LYS A 47 -8.38 0.18 14.29
CA LYS A 47 -7.89 -0.21 12.96
C LYS A 47 -7.77 1.05 12.12
N LYS A 48 -6.56 1.33 11.63
CA LYS A 48 -6.37 2.39 10.65
C LYS A 48 -6.98 1.97 9.32
N THR A 49 -8.12 2.54 8.99
CA THR A 49 -8.55 2.64 7.60
C THR A 49 -7.85 3.85 7.00
N TYR A 50 -6.74 3.63 6.29
CA TYR A 50 -6.23 4.70 5.42
C TYR A 50 -7.26 4.85 4.29
N PRO A 51 -7.75 6.07 3.99
CA PRO A 51 -8.61 6.26 2.83
C PRO A 51 -7.86 5.73 1.62
N ALA A 52 -8.54 4.92 0.80
CA ALA A 52 -8.02 4.53 -0.50
C ALA A 52 -7.76 5.82 -1.28
N GLN A 53 -6.48 6.08 -1.59
CA GLN A 53 -6.08 7.14 -2.50
C GLN A 53 -6.34 6.70 -3.93
#